data_AF-A0A924CDQ5-F1
#
_entry.id   AF-A0A924CDQ5-F1
#
_cell.length_a   1.000
_cell.length_b   1.000
_cell.length_c   1.000
_cell.angle_alpha   90.00
_cell.angle_beta   90.00
_cell.angle_gamma   90.00
#
_symmetry.space_group_name_H-M   'P 1'
#
loop_
_entity.id
_entity.type
_entity.pdbx_description
1 polymer ?
#
loop_
_entity_poly.entity_id
_entity_poly.type
_entity_poly.pdbx_seq_one_letter_code
_entity_poly.pdbx_strand_id
1 'polypeptide(L)'
;MSVNKEIKKVTTHTLQKMKAAGEKISMLTAYDFSFAGIFDAAGIDVLLVGDSASNVMAGNETTLPITLDQMIYHAQSVVRGVNRCLVVVDMPFGTYQGNSKEALNSAIKIMKETGGHSVKLEGGEEVVDSVKRIVSSGVPV
;
A
#
# COMPACT_ATOMS: atom_id res chain seq x y z
N MET A 1 23.60 -19.61 -19.04
CA MET A 1 22.58 -19.26 -18.04
C MET A 1 22.12 -17.84 -18.35
N SER A 2 20.84 -17.64 -18.68
CA SER A 2 20.32 -16.35 -19.14
C SER A 2 20.49 -15.28 -18.05
N VAL A 3 21.20 -14.19 -18.38
CA VAL A 3 21.56 -13.08 -17.46
C VAL A 3 20.43 -12.03 -17.36
N ASN A 4 19.31 -12.23 -18.07
CA ASN A 4 18.12 -11.39 -17.95
C ASN A 4 16.98 -12.22 -17.35
N LYS A 5 16.93 -12.29 -16.02
CA LYS A 5 15.75 -12.78 -15.32
C LYS A 5 14.74 -11.62 -15.35
N GLU A 6 13.72 -11.75 -16.20
CA GLU A 6 12.64 -10.78 -16.31
C GLU A 6 12.09 -10.46 -14.91
N ILE A 7 12.18 -9.20 -14.48
CA ILE A 7 11.76 -8.78 -13.15
C ILE A 7 10.24 -8.85 -13.10
N LYS A 8 9.72 -9.97 -12.62
CA LYS A 8 8.28 -10.22 -12.55
C LYS A 8 7.68 -9.47 -11.37
N LYS A 9 6.93 -8.41 -11.65
CA LYS A 9 6.20 -7.61 -10.67
C LYS A 9 5.27 -8.47 -9.79
N VAL A 10 5.29 -8.24 -8.50
CA VAL A 10 4.38 -8.86 -7.53
C VAL A 10 3.01 -8.19 -7.66
N THR A 11 1.98 -9.02 -7.79
CA THR A 11 0.57 -8.60 -7.92
C THR A 11 -0.25 -9.31 -6.86
N THR A 12 -1.49 -8.88 -6.64
CA THR A 12 -2.44 -9.56 -5.74
C THR A 12 -2.63 -11.04 -6.12
N HIS A 13 -2.64 -11.36 -7.40
CA HIS A 13 -2.70 -12.73 -7.90
C HIS A 13 -1.40 -13.52 -7.63
N THR A 14 -0.23 -12.87 -7.67
CA THR A 14 1.03 -13.49 -7.22
C THR A 14 0.95 -13.89 -5.75
N LEU A 15 0.42 -13.01 -4.89
CA LEU A 15 0.26 -13.32 -3.46
C LEU A 15 -0.71 -14.49 -3.22
N GLN A 16 -1.81 -14.58 -3.97
CA GLN A 16 -2.72 -15.73 -3.91
C GLN A 16 -2.02 -17.05 -4.28
N LYS A 17 -1.16 -17.01 -5.31
CA LYS A 17 -0.36 -18.18 -5.73
C LYS A 17 0.66 -18.60 -4.66
N MET A 18 1.36 -17.64 -4.07
CA MET A 18 2.31 -17.91 -2.97
C MET A 18 1.59 -18.59 -1.80
N LYS A 19 0.43 -18.08 -1.40
CA LYS A 19 -0.41 -18.69 -0.36
C LYS A 19 -0.79 -20.14 -0.72
N ALA A 20 -1.26 -20.39 -1.94
CA ALA A 20 -1.63 -21.73 -2.38
C ALA A 20 -0.45 -22.71 -2.43
N ALA A 21 0.75 -22.19 -2.71
CA ALA A 21 2.00 -22.95 -2.71
C ALA A 21 2.62 -23.12 -1.30
N GLY A 22 2.08 -22.48 -0.26
CA GLY A 22 2.65 -22.47 1.08
C GLY A 22 3.91 -21.60 1.24
N GLU A 23 4.20 -20.75 0.25
CA GLU A 23 5.31 -19.80 0.28
C GLU A 23 4.96 -18.62 1.21
N LYS A 24 5.89 -18.26 2.10
CA LYS A 24 5.71 -17.13 3.01
C LYS A 24 5.86 -15.82 2.25
N ILE A 25 4.95 -14.87 2.52
CA ILE A 25 4.95 -13.53 1.93
C ILE A 25 5.66 -12.60 2.91
N SER A 26 6.66 -11.87 2.42
CA SER A 26 7.38 -10.84 3.17
C SER A 26 6.76 -9.46 2.92
N MET A 27 6.53 -8.71 3.99
CA MET A 27 6.04 -7.33 3.92
C MET A 27 6.84 -6.45 4.89
N LEU A 28 7.28 -5.29 4.41
CA LEU A 28 7.92 -4.27 5.24
C LEU A 28 7.29 -2.91 4.97
N THR A 29 7.36 -2.01 5.94
CA THR A 29 6.99 -0.62 5.71
C THR A 29 8.10 0.14 4.99
N ALA A 30 7.71 1.09 4.14
CA ALA A 30 8.64 1.98 3.45
C ALA A 30 8.00 3.36 3.27
N TYR A 31 8.80 4.43 3.34
CA TYR A 31 8.29 5.80 3.31
C TYR A 31 9.06 6.73 2.38
N ASP A 32 10.14 6.26 1.75
CA ASP A 32 10.97 7.03 0.84
C ASP A 32 11.54 6.17 -0.30
N PHE A 33 12.09 6.86 -1.30
CA PHE A 33 12.66 6.29 -2.50
C PHE A 33 13.87 5.37 -2.23
N SER A 34 14.75 5.76 -1.31
CA SER A 34 16.03 5.10 -1.09
C SER A 34 15.83 3.73 -0.44
N PHE A 35 15.05 3.67 0.63
CA PHE A 35 14.75 2.40 1.29
C PHE A 35 13.84 1.52 0.44
N ALA A 36 12.90 2.09 -0.30
CA ALA A 36 12.08 1.32 -1.24
C ALA A 36 12.94 0.58 -2.27
N GLY A 37 13.96 1.23 -2.84
CA GLY A 37 14.89 0.59 -3.78
C GLY A 37 15.73 -0.51 -3.13
N ILE A 38 16.18 -0.31 -1.89
CA ILE A 38 16.93 -1.33 -1.13
C ILE A 38 16.05 -2.56 -0.87
N PHE A 39 14.81 -2.36 -0.44
CA PHE A 39 13.88 -3.46 -0.14
C PHE A 39 13.42 -4.20 -1.41
N ASP A 40 13.20 -3.47 -2.51
CA ASP A 40 12.87 -4.07 -3.81
C ASP A 40 14.01 -4.97 -4.30
N ALA A 41 15.26 -4.49 -4.20
CA ALA A 41 16.45 -5.27 -4.54
C ALA A 41 16.69 -6.47 -3.61
N ALA A 42 16.31 -6.34 -2.33
CA ALA A 42 16.36 -7.43 -1.36
C ALA A 42 15.28 -8.50 -1.58
N GLY A 43 14.33 -8.27 -2.50
CA GLY A 43 13.30 -9.24 -2.87
C GLY A 43 12.07 -9.23 -1.97
N ILE A 44 11.84 -8.18 -1.19
CA ILE A 44 10.62 -8.04 -0.36
C ILE A 44 9.38 -8.10 -1.24
N ASP A 45 8.34 -8.85 -0.88
CA ASP A 45 7.20 -9.07 -1.77
C ASP A 45 6.26 -7.86 -1.81
N VAL A 46 6.01 -7.26 -0.64
CA VAL A 46 5.07 -6.16 -0.45
C VAL A 46 5.71 -5.04 0.35
N LEU A 47 5.56 -3.80 -0.13
CA LEU A 47 5.89 -2.61 0.63
C LEU A 47 4.62 -1.91 1.06
N LEU A 48 4.52 -1.63 2.36
CA LEU A 48 3.43 -0.89 2.96
C LEU A 48 3.86 0.55 3.22
N VAL A 49 3.23 1.49 2.54
CA VAL A 49 3.27 2.90 2.95
C VAL A 49 2.21 3.07 4.02
N GLY A 50 2.63 2.84 5.27
CA GLY A 50 1.74 2.78 6.42
C GLY A 50 1.60 4.10 7.17
N ASP A 51 0.49 4.30 7.85
CA ASP A 51 0.22 5.48 8.69
C ASP A 51 1.17 5.58 9.91
N SER A 52 1.84 4.47 10.25
CA SER A 52 3.04 4.42 11.11
C SER A 52 4.13 5.44 10.77
N ALA A 53 4.15 5.98 9.54
CA ALA A 53 4.95 7.14 9.18
C ALA A 53 4.73 8.34 10.13
N SER A 54 3.53 8.49 10.70
CA SER A 54 3.24 9.52 11.70
C SER A 54 4.21 9.46 12.87
N ASN A 55 4.51 8.25 13.35
CA ASN A 55 5.43 8.05 14.47
C ASN A 55 6.88 8.13 14.01
N VAL A 56 7.25 7.35 12.99
CA VAL A 56 8.66 7.12 12.65
C VAL A 56 9.26 8.19 11.73
N MET A 57 8.43 8.89 10.95
CA MET A 57 8.87 9.97 10.06
C MET A 57 8.55 11.36 10.62
N ALA A 58 7.39 11.54 11.26
CA ALA A 58 6.95 12.83 11.76
C ALA A 58 7.10 13.01 13.28
N GLY A 59 7.42 11.95 14.04
CA GLY A 59 7.66 12.03 15.49
C GLY A 59 6.40 12.24 16.32
N ASN A 60 5.20 12.02 15.77
CA ASN A 60 3.96 12.09 16.52
C ASN A 60 3.86 10.92 17.51
N GLU A 61 3.08 11.11 18.58
CA GLU A 61 2.82 10.06 19.56
C GLU A 61 1.89 8.96 19.03
N THR A 62 0.98 9.30 18.11
CA THR A 62 0.01 8.37 17.52
C THR A 62 -0.04 8.51 15.99
N THR A 63 -0.76 7.61 15.31
CA THR A 63 -0.97 7.71 13.87
C THR A 63 -2.07 8.69 13.46
N LEU A 64 -2.92 9.12 14.40
CA LEU A 64 -4.05 10.02 14.14
C LEU A 64 -3.71 11.32 13.40
N PRO A 65 -2.57 11.99 13.64
CA PRO A 65 -2.30 13.29 12.99
C PRO A 65 -1.89 13.20 11.52
N ILE A 66 -1.54 12.00 11.00
CA ILE A 66 -1.07 11.89 9.62
C ILE A 66 -2.20 12.12 8.62
N THR A 67 -1.96 12.99 7.65
CA THR A 67 -2.98 13.38 6.67
C THR A 67 -2.90 12.51 5.41
N LEU A 68 -3.99 12.52 4.63
CA LEU A 68 -4.02 11.89 3.31
C LEU A 68 -2.92 12.40 2.38
N ASP A 69 -2.64 13.70 2.42
CA ASP A 69 -1.62 14.32 1.55
C ASP A 69 -0.20 13.89 1.95
N GLN A 70 0.06 13.71 3.25
CA GLN A 70 1.33 13.14 3.73
C GLN A 70 1.49 11.68 3.30
N MET A 71 0.42 10.88 3.38
CA MET A 71 0.42 9.51 2.87
C MET A 71 0.71 9.46 1.36
N ILE A 72 0.09 10.34 0.58
CA ILE A 72 0.33 10.46 -0.87
C ILE A 72 1.79 10.83 -1.15
N TYR A 73 2.37 11.77 -0.41
CA TYR A 73 3.77 12.16 -0.58
C TYR A 73 4.75 11.00 -0.35
N HIS A 74 4.57 10.24 0.74
CA HIS A 74 5.38 9.05 1.01
C HIS A 74 5.19 7.97 -0.05
N ALA A 75 3.94 7.71 -0.46
CA ALA A 75 3.62 6.71 -1.47
C ALA A 75 4.21 7.05 -2.84
N GLN A 76 4.16 8.31 -3.28
CA GLN A 76 4.84 8.76 -4.50
C GLN A 76 6.35 8.49 -4.44
N SER A 77 6.97 8.72 -3.30
CA SER A 77 8.41 8.49 -3.11
C SER A 77 8.76 7.00 -3.20
N VAL A 78 7.97 6.14 -2.55
CA VAL A 78 8.15 4.69 -2.57
C VAL A 78 7.92 4.10 -3.96
N VAL A 79 6.82 4.45 -4.63
CA VAL A 79 6.48 3.92 -5.96
C VAL A 79 7.57 4.19 -6.98
N ARG A 80 8.22 5.36 -6.91
CA ARG A 80 9.36 5.70 -7.79
C ARG A 80 10.57 4.80 -7.58
N GLY A 81 10.74 4.21 -6.39
CA GLY A 81 11.87 3.36 -6.02
C GLY A 81 11.65 1.86 -6.28
N VAL A 82 10.47 1.45 -6.74
CA VAL A 82 10.06 0.04 -6.83
C VAL A 82 9.94 -0.42 -8.27
N ASN A 83 10.55 -1.55 -8.61
CA ASN A 83 10.34 -2.24 -9.89
C ASN A 83 9.51 -3.52 -9.74
N ARG A 84 9.69 -4.25 -8.63
CA ARG A 84 9.10 -5.58 -8.40
C ARG A 84 7.99 -5.58 -7.36
N CYS A 85 8.17 -4.96 -6.19
CA CYS A 85 7.24 -5.07 -5.06
C CYS A 85 5.79 -4.69 -5.40
N LEU A 86 4.84 -5.29 -4.70
CA LEU A 86 3.48 -4.74 -4.58
C LEU A 86 3.53 -3.58 -3.58
N VAL A 87 3.10 -2.37 -3.97
CA VAL A 87 3.03 -1.22 -3.06
C VAL A 87 1.59 -1.06 -2.59
N VAL A 88 1.38 -1.20 -1.28
CA VAL A 88 0.11 -0.98 -0.59
C VAL A 88 0.19 0.35 0.14
N VAL A 89 -0.87 1.17 0.05
CA VAL A 89 -0.91 2.48 0.71
C VAL A 89 -2.03 2.51 1.73
N ASP A 90 -1.72 2.90 2.96
CA ASP A 90 -2.73 3.07 3.99
C ASP A 90 -3.65 4.24 3.71
N MET A 91 -4.93 4.01 3.97
CA MET A 91 -5.92 5.06 4.13
C MET A 91 -5.83 5.57 5.58
N PRO A 92 -5.41 6.81 5.83
CA PRO A 92 -5.25 7.29 7.19
C PRO A 92 -6.59 7.52 7.87
N PHE A 93 -6.58 7.61 9.20
CA PHE A 93 -7.77 7.85 10.00
C PHE A 93 -8.58 9.07 9.50
N GLY A 94 -9.91 8.95 9.50
CA GLY A 94 -10.84 9.98 9.05
C GLY A 94 -11.08 10.01 7.54
N THR A 95 -10.43 9.14 6.75
CA THR A 95 -10.58 9.14 5.28
C THR A 95 -11.50 8.06 4.73
N TYR A 96 -12.00 7.14 5.57
CA TYR A 96 -12.81 6.00 5.12
C TYR A 96 -13.88 5.50 6.12
N GLN A 97 -13.82 5.89 7.38
CA GLN A 97 -14.72 5.44 8.43
C GLN A 97 -16.14 6.02 8.23
N GLY A 98 -17.17 5.20 8.42
CA GLY A 98 -18.57 5.65 8.46
C GLY A 98 -19.18 6.13 7.14
N ASN A 99 -18.39 6.29 6.07
CA ASN A 99 -18.86 6.79 4.78
C ASN A 99 -18.17 6.08 3.60
N SER A 100 -18.84 5.10 3.01
CA SER A 100 -18.27 4.33 1.89
C SER A 100 -17.94 5.20 0.66
N LYS A 101 -18.69 6.29 0.42
CA LYS A 101 -18.41 7.18 -0.72
C LYS A 101 -17.13 7.98 -0.50
N GLU A 102 -16.89 8.42 0.73
CA GLU A 102 -15.66 9.10 1.11
C GLU A 102 -14.47 8.15 1.06
N ALA A 103 -14.63 6.92 1.55
CA ALA A 103 -13.63 5.86 1.41
C ALA A 103 -13.23 5.64 -0.06
N LEU A 104 -14.22 5.55 -0.97
CA LEU A 104 -13.96 5.43 -2.40
C LEU A 104 -13.20 6.65 -2.96
N ASN A 105 -13.61 7.88 -2.60
CA ASN A 105 -12.95 9.10 -3.08
C ASN A 105 -11.48 9.15 -2.62
N SER A 106 -11.22 8.84 -1.36
CA SER A 106 -9.88 8.78 -0.79
C SER A 106 -9.02 7.71 -1.47
N ALA A 107 -9.57 6.51 -1.69
CA ALA A 107 -8.88 5.44 -2.40
C ALA A 107 -8.54 5.83 -3.84
N ILE A 108 -9.49 6.42 -4.58
CA ILE A 108 -9.24 6.93 -5.94
C ILE A 108 -8.15 8.00 -5.92
N LYS A 109 -8.17 8.93 -4.96
CA LYS A 109 -7.16 9.98 -4.83
C LYS A 109 -5.77 9.36 -4.65
N ILE A 110 -5.62 8.43 -3.70
CA ILE A 110 -4.38 7.68 -3.48
C ILE A 110 -3.90 7.02 -4.77
N MET A 111 -4.76 6.23 -5.43
CA MET A 111 -4.35 5.48 -6.63
C MET A 111 -3.91 6.40 -7.77
N LYS A 112 -4.65 7.48 -8.02
CA LYS A 112 -4.35 8.43 -9.10
C LYS A 112 -3.08 9.23 -8.86
N GLU A 113 -2.86 9.68 -7.63
CA GLU A 113 -1.77 10.60 -7.32
C GLU A 113 -0.45 9.87 -7.00
N THR A 114 -0.50 8.62 -6.55
CA THR A 114 0.70 7.90 -6.09
C THR A 114 1.21 6.87 -7.09
N GLY A 115 0.32 6.24 -7.88
CA GLY A 115 0.65 5.04 -8.65
C GLY A 115 0.80 3.77 -7.80
N GLY A 116 0.33 3.79 -6.54
CA GLY A 116 0.24 2.60 -5.69
C GLY A 116 -0.63 1.49 -6.31
N HIS A 117 -0.49 0.27 -5.81
CA HIS A 117 -1.13 -0.91 -6.43
C HIS A 117 -2.37 -1.40 -5.68
N SER A 118 -2.49 -1.05 -4.39
CA SER A 118 -3.60 -1.43 -3.50
C SER A 118 -3.71 -0.39 -2.38
N VAL A 119 -4.88 -0.33 -1.74
CA VAL A 119 -5.04 0.40 -0.48
C VAL A 119 -5.18 -0.57 0.70
N LYS A 120 -4.84 -0.14 1.91
CA LYS A 120 -5.20 -0.81 3.16
C LYS A 120 -6.09 0.12 3.98
N LEU A 121 -7.09 -0.45 4.64
CA LEU A 121 -7.97 0.23 5.59
C LEU A 121 -8.22 -0.67 6.80
N GLU A 122 -8.39 -0.05 7.97
CA GLU A 122 -8.55 -0.77 9.24
C GLU A 122 -10.00 -0.75 9.70
N GLY A 123 -10.52 -1.92 10.05
CA GLY A 123 -11.88 -2.09 10.57
C GLY A 123 -12.36 -3.53 10.42
N GLY A 124 -13.44 -3.87 11.11
CA GLY A 124 -14.12 -5.14 11.03
C GLY A 124 -15.31 -5.13 10.06
N GLU A 125 -16.45 -5.67 10.50
CA GLU A 125 -17.68 -5.72 9.70
C GLU A 125 -18.20 -4.32 9.33
N GLU A 126 -17.91 -3.32 10.15
CA GLU A 126 -18.36 -1.94 9.99
C GLU A 126 -17.79 -1.23 8.74
N VAL A 127 -16.69 -1.73 8.15
CA VAL A 127 -16.09 -1.17 6.92
C VAL A 127 -16.41 -1.99 5.67
N VAL A 128 -17.21 -3.05 5.76
CA VAL A 128 -17.50 -3.96 4.63
C VAL A 128 -18.11 -3.22 3.44
N ASP A 129 -18.98 -2.24 3.68
CA ASP A 129 -19.58 -1.44 2.60
C ASP A 129 -18.55 -0.54 1.90
N SER A 130 -17.57 -0.02 2.63
CA SER A 130 -16.43 0.69 2.07
C SER A 130 -15.58 -0.25 1.22
N VAL A 131 -15.23 -1.44 1.73
CA VAL A 131 -14.45 -2.45 0.98
C VAL A 131 -15.14 -2.82 -0.32
N LYS A 132 -16.43 -3.20 -0.27
CA LYS A 132 -17.20 -3.60 -1.46
C LYS A 132 -17.23 -2.50 -2.52
N ARG A 133 -17.41 -1.25 -2.09
CA ARG A 133 -17.46 -0.10 -2.99
C ARG A 133 -16.10 0.25 -3.60
N ILE A 134 -15.02 0.14 -2.84
CA ILE A 134 -13.66 0.36 -3.36
C ILE A 134 -13.32 -0.73 -4.37
N VAL A 135 -13.54 -2.00 -4.02
CA VAL A 135 -13.26 -3.14 -4.91
C VAL A 135 -14.10 -3.09 -6.18
N SER A 136 -15.36 -2.66 -6.12
CA SER A 136 -16.22 -2.54 -7.32
C SER A 136 -15.76 -1.47 -8.30
N SER A 137 -14.89 -0.54 -7.87
CA SER A 137 -14.25 0.46 -8.73
C SER A 137 -12.94 -0.03 -9.36
N GLY A 138 -12.51 -1.26 -9.05
CA GLY A 138 -11.27 -1.85 -9.56
C GLY A 138 -10.03 -1.56 -8.71
N VAL A 139 -10.19 -0.93 -7.54
CA VAL A 139 -9.08 -0.69 -6.60
C VAL A 139 -8.94 -1.90 -5.66
N PRO A 140 -7.78 -2.57 -5.62
CA PRO A 140 -7.53 -3.65 -4.66
C PRO A 140 -7.49 -3.12 -3.22
N VAL A 141 -8.06 -3.91 -2.30
CA VAL A 141 -8.10 -3.70 -0.85
C VAL A 141 -7.54 -4.92 -0.15
#